data_AF-A0A7V9LT67-F1
#
_entry.id   AF-A0A7V9LT67-F1
#
_cell.length_a   1.000
_cell.length_b   1.000
_cell.length_c   1.000
_cell.angle_alpha   90.00
_cell.angle_beta   90.00
_cell.angle_gamma   90.00
#
_symmetry.space_group_name_H-M   'P 1'
#
loop_
_entity.id
_entity.type
_entity.pdbx_description
1 polymer ?
#
loop_
_entity_poly.entity_id
_entity_poly.type
_entity_poly.pdbx_seq_one_letter_code
_entity_poly.pdbx_strand_id
1 'polypeptide(L)'
;AVRLRDETLLRTVAEALEASGAHGQAVDADRATVEAALAALSGERLEAVRRYREAIDRWRGLGLAWDLALCQTDYCLLFPDEPDAGQQLGEARATMERLRSPAMLAVLDRIAIPGGQEPPVAVPALAGGASTAAGRIA
;
A
#
# COMPACT_ATOMS: atom_id res chain seq x y z
N ALA A 1 5.43 1.70 -1.86
CA ALA A 1 6.52 2.39 -1.15
C ALA A 1 6.65 1.90 0.29
N VAL A 2 5.56 1.82 1.08
CA VAL A 2 5.57 1.30 2.47
C VAL A 2 6.24 -0.07 2.62
N ARG A 3 5.91 -1.02 1.73
CA ARG A 3 6.46 -2.40 1.76
C ARG A 3 7.96 -2.49 1.46
N LEU A 4 8.54 -1.44 0.88
CA LEU A 4 9.98 -1.31 0.65
C LEU A 4 10.67 -0.47 1.73
N ARG A 5 9.90 0.04 2.72
CA ARG A 5 10.36 0.98 3.74
C ARG A 5 11.10 2.20 3.15
N ASP A 6 10.73 2.60 1.93
CA ASP A 6 11.37 3.69 1.20
C ASP A 6 10.65 5.01 1.49
N GLU A 7 11.20 5.76 2.45
CA GLU A 7 10.66 7.05 2.87
C GLU A 7 10.81 8.11 1.78
N THR A 8 11.92 8.13 1.05
CA THR A 8 12.16 9.09 -0.04
C THR A 8 11.09 8.93 -1.11
N LEU A 9 10.81 7.69 -1.52
CA LEU A 9 9.76 7.40 -2.48
C LEU A 9 8.38 7.83 -1.96
N LEU A 10 8.05 7.61 -0.68
CA LEU A 10 6.78 8.07 -0.10
C LEU A 10 6.64 9.59 -0.14
N ARG A 11 7.71 10.33 0.15
CA ARG A 11 7.69 11.80 0.05
C ARG A 11 7.48 12.26 -1.39
N THR A 12 8.14 11.63 -2.35
CA THR A 12 7.89 11.92 -3.78
C THR A 12 6.44 11.63 -4.18
N VAL A 13 5.83 10.55 -3.69
CA VAL A 13 4.40 10.29 -3.93
C VAL A 13 3.53 11.36 -3.30
N ALA A 14 3.81 11.78 -2.05
CA ALA A 14 3.06 12.84 -1.38
C ALA A 14 3.15 14.17 -2.16
N GLU A 15 4.35 14.57 -2.56
CA GLU A 15 4.59 15.77 -3.36
C GLU A 15 3.88 15.71 -4.72
N ALA A 16 3.89 14.55 -5.38
CA ALA A 16 3.19 14.36 -6.65
C ALA A 16 1.66 14.43 -6.49
N LEU A 17 1.10 13.86 -5.41
CA LEU A 17 -0.32 13.97 -5.11
C LEU A 17 -0.73 15.42 -4.85
N GLU A 18 0.05 16.17 -4.08
CA GLU A 18 -0.21 17.60 -3.85
C GLU A 18 -0.10 18.43 -5.13
N ALA A 19 0.96 18.24 -5.90
CA ALA A 19 1.20 18.99 -7.13
C ALA A 19 0.15 18.71 -8.21
N SER A 20 -0.52 17.55 -8.16
CA SER A 20 -1.58 17.20 -9.13
C SER A 20 -2.82 18.10 -9.03
N GLY A 21 -3.06 18.73 -7.87
CA GLY A 21 -4.30 19.47 -7.60
C GLY A 21 -5.56 18.61 -7.70
N ALA A 22 -5.43 17.28 -7.67
CA ALA A 22 -6.55 16.37 -7.75
C ALA A 22 -7.38 16.42 -6.46
N HIS A 23 -8.69 16.39 -6.63
CA HIS A 23 -9.65 16.40 -5.54
C HIS A 23 -10.66 15.28 -5.70
N GLY A 24 -11.05 14.67 -4.60
CA GLY A 24 -12.03 13.60 -4.57
C GLY A 24 -11.81 12.70 -3.37
N GLN A 25 -12.87 12.04 -2.91
CA GLN A 25 -12.81 11.27 -1.67
C GLN A 25 -11.76 10.15 -1.69
N ALA A 26 -11.54 9.52 -2.85
CA ALA A 26 -10.48 8.52 -3.02
C ALA A 26 -9.08 9.15 -2.95
N VAL A 27 -8.88 10.32 -3.57
CA VAL A 27 -7.61 11.05 -3.50
C VAL A 27 -7.30 11.48 -2.06
N ASP A 28 -8.31 11.93 -1.32
CA ASP A 28 -8.15 12.32 0.09
C ASP A 28 -7.86 11.11 1.00
N ALA A 29 -8.40 9.94 0.66
CA ALA A 29 -8.09 8.69 1.35
C ALA A 29 -6.66 8.21 1.02
N ASP A 30 -6.20 8.33 -0.23
CA ASP A 30 -4.83 8.04 -0.64
C ASP A 30 -3.83 8.94 0.08
N ARG A 31 -4.11 10.25 0.13
CA ARG A 31 -3.28 11.22 0.87
C ARG A 31 -3.16 10.81 2.34
N ALA A 32 -4.27 10.47 2.98
CA ALA A 32 -4.28 10.02 4.38
C ALA A 32 -3.47 8.73 4.59
N THR A 33 -3.54 7.77 3.66
CA THR A 33 -2.71 6.55 3.70
C THR A 33 -1.22 6.88 3.57
N VAL A 34 -0.83 7.80 2.68
CA VAL A 34 0.57 8.22 2.50
C VAL A 34 1.09 8.97 3.73
N GLU A 35 0.30 9.88 4.30
CA GLU A 35 0.64 10.59 5.54
C GLU A 35 0.80 9.64 6.73
N ALA A 36 -0.08 8.63 6.85
CA ALA A 36 0.04 7.60 7.88
C ALA A 36 1.33 6.79 7.74
N ALA A 37 1.69 6.44 6.51
CA ALA A 37 2.93 5.74 6.21
C ALA A 37 4.18 6.57 6.53
N LEU A 38 4.18 7.87 6.18
CA LEU A 38 5.28 8.77 6.51
C LEU A 38 5.45 8.89 8.03
N ALA A 39 4.37 9.12 8.77
CA ALA A 39 4.40 9.15 10.24
C ALA A 39 4.98 7.85 10.81
N ALA A 40 4.63 6.70 10.23
CA ALA A 40 5.17 5.40 10.65
C ALA A 40 6.69 5.31 10.45
N LEU A 41 7.19 5.74 9.29
CA LEU A 41 8.63 5.70 8.98
C LEU A 41 9.44 6.74 9.75
N SER A 42 8.83 7.88 10.10
CA SER A 42 9.43 8.90 10.97
C SER A 42 9.42 8.52 12.45
N GLY A 43 8.88 7.35 12.83
CA GLY A 43 8.86 6.86 14.21
C GLY A 43 7.69 7.37 15.06
N GLU A 44 6.75 8.11 14.47
CA GLU A 44 5.55 8.65 15.13
C GLU A 44 4.44 7.59 15.24
N ARG A 45 4.76 6.48 15.92
CA ARG A 45 3.96 5.25 15.90
C ARG A 45 2.48 5.45 16.28
N LEU A 46 2.17 6.16 17.35
CA LEU A 46 0.79 6.35 17.81
C LEU A 46 -0.04 7.14 16.80
N GLU A 47 0.56 8.17 16.23
CA GLU A 47 -0.09 9.02 15.27
C GLU A 47 -0.28 8.30 13.93
N ALA A 48 0.72 7.51 13.51
CA ALA A 48 0.61 6.66 12.34
C ALA A 48 -0.55 5.67 12.46
N VAL A 49 -0.70 4.98 13.60
CA VAL A 49 -1.84 4.07 13.85
C VAL A 49 -3.17 4.81 13.75
N ARG A 50 -3.28 5.98 14.38
CA ARG A 50 -4.48 6.80 14.33
C ARG A 50 -4.85 7.15 12.87
N ARG A 51 -3.89 7.63 12.09
CA ARG A 51 -4.08 7.99 10.68
C ARG A 51 -4.42 6.80 9.80
N TYR A 52 -3.80 5.64 10.03
CA TYR A 52 -4.15 4.43 9.28
C TYR A 52 -5.59 3.98 9.56
N ARG A 53 -6.06 4.01 10.82
CA ARG A 53 -7.45 3.67 11.15
C ARG A 53 -8.43 4.62 10.45
N GLU A 54 -8.13 5.92 10.46
CA GLU A 54 -8.91 6.94 9.74
C GLU A 54 -8.95 6.68 8.22
N ALA A 55 -7.81 6.34 7.61
CA ALA A 55 -7.75 6.00 6.19
C ALA A 55 -8.53 4.71 5.86
N ILE A 56 -8.41 3.67 6.70
CA ILE A 56 -9.17 2.42 6.58
C ILE A 56 -10.68 2.70 6.59
N ASP A 57 -11.15 3.55 7.50
CA ASP A 57 -12.57 3.91 7.58
C ASP A 57 -13.04 4.69 6.36
N ARG A 58 -12.21 5.59 5.82
CA ARG A 58 -12.49 6.30 4.56
C ARG A 58 -12.62 5.33 3.39
N TRP A 59 -11.64 4.44 3.21
CA TRP A 59 -11.67 3.45 2.13
C TRP A 59 -12.87 2.52 2.24
N ARG A 60 -13.22 2.10 3.46
CA ARG A 60 -14.41 1.29 3.74
C ARG A 60 -15.68 2.03 3.35
N GLY A 61 -15.80 3.32 3.69
CA GLY A 61 -16.93 4.17 3.30
C GLY A 61 -17.09 4.34 1.78
N LEU A 62 -16.00 4.26 1.02
CA LEU A 62 -16.01 4.36 -0.44
C LEU A 62 -16.34 3.04 -1.15
N GLY A 63 -16.30 1.91 -0.45
CA GLY A 63 -16.55 0.59 -1.04
C GLY A 63 -15.47 0.12 -2.02
N LEU A 64 -14.32 0.80 -2.06
CA LEU A 64 -13.18 0.45 -2.91
C LEU A 64 -12.37 -0.66 -2.24
N ALA A 65 -12.86 -1.89 -2.38
CA ALA A 65 -12.35 -3.04 -1.63
C ALA A 65 -10.85 -3.32 -1.86
N TRP A 66 -10.35 -3.10 -3.08
CA TRP A 66 -8.93 -3.29 -3.38
C TRP A 66 -8.05 -2.30 -2.62
N ASP A 67 -8.37 -1.01 -2.69
CA ASP A 67 -7.60 0.05 -2.05
C ASP A 67 -7.65 -0.06 -0.52
N LEU A 68 -8.84 -0.41 0.02
CA LEU A 68 -9.00 -0.78 1.43
C LEU A 68 -8.03 -1.90 1.83
N ALA A 69 -8.02 -3.00 1.07
CA ALA A 69 -7.19 -4.15 1.39
C ALA A 69 -5.68 -3.84 1.28
N LEU A 70 -5.27 -2.96 0.36
CA LEU A 70 -3.90 -2.48 0.29
C LEU A 70 -3.52 -1.64 1.53
N CYS A 71 -4.40 -0.72 1.94
CA CYS A 71 -4.20 0.10 3.15
C CYS A 71 -4.12 -0.78 4.42
N GLN A 72 -5.01 -1.77 4.55
CA GLN A 72 -4.99 -2.75 5.65
C GLN A 72 -3.71 -3.58 5.65
N THR A 73 -3.25 -4.02 4.48
CA THR A 73 -1.97 -4.77 4.35
C THR A 73 -0.80 -3.95 4.87
N ASP A 74 -0.72 -2.68 4.49
CA ASP A 74 0.35 -1.79 4.93
C ASP A 74 0.28 -1.52 6.43
N TYR A 75 -0.92 -1.32 6.98
CA TYR A 75 -1.16 -1.22 8.42
C TYR A 75 -0.67 -2.45 9.19
N CYS A 76 -1.09 -3.65 8.79
CA CYS A 76 -0.71 -4.91 9.46
C CYS A 76 0.79 -5.21 9.34
N LEU A 77 1.45 -4.78 8.26
CA LEU A 77 2.89 -4.92 8.10
C LEU A 77 3.68 -4.00 9.05
N LEU A 78 3.16 -2.81 9.30
CA LEU A 78 3.81 -1.81 10.16
C LEU A 78 3.50 -2.03 11.65
N PHE A 79 2.29 -2.52 11.96
CA PHE A 79 1.77 -2.59 13.31
C PHE A 79 1.09 -3.94 13.61
N PRO A 80 1.82 -5.07 13.50
CA PRO A 80 1.25 -6.40 13.70
C PRO A 80 0.72 -6.63 15.12
N ASP A 81 1.24 -5.88 16.10
CA ASP A 81 0.88 -6.00 17.53
C ASP A 81 -0.34 -5.16 17.94
N GLU A 82 -0.94 -4.38 17.03
CA GLU A 82 -2.14 -3.61 17.36
C GLU A 82 -3.34 -4.54 17.59
N PRO A 83 -4.22 -4.24 18.57
CA PRO A 83 -5.33 -5.13 18.92
C PRO A 83 -6.27 -5.47 17.77
N ASP A 84 -6.44 -4.56 16.81
CA ASP A 84 -7.27 -4.69 15.62
C ASP A 84 -6.53 -5.24 14.40
N ALA A 85 -5.20 -5.43 14.45
CA ALA A 85 -4.41 -5.88 13.30
C ALA A 85 -4.88 -7.23 12.76
N GLY A 86 -5.28 -8.17 13.63
CA GLY A 86 -5.82 -9.47 13.22
C GLY A 86 -7.12 -9.36 12.42
N GLN A 87 -8.02 -8.44 12.82
CA GLN A 87 -9.26 -8.18 12.07
C GLN A 87 -8.93 -7.59 10.69
N GLN A 88 -8.08 -6.57 10.64
CA GLN A 88 -7.72 -5.92 9.38
C GLN A 88 -7.02 -6.90 8.41
N LEU A 89 -6.16 -7.78 8.93
CA LEU A 89 -5.48 -8.80 8.15
C LEU A 89 -6.47 -9.83 7.55
N GLY A 90 -7.47 -10.24 8.35
CA GLY A 90 -8.55 -11.13 7.89
C GLY A 90 -9.40 -10.52 6.78
N GLU A 91 -9.81 -9.26 6.93
CA GLU A 91 -10.56 -8.51 5.91
C GLU A 91 -9.76 -8.35 4.60
N ALA A 92 -8.48 -7.98 4.71
CA ALA A 92 -7.59 -7.87 3.56
C ALA A 92 -7.44 -9.22 2.83
N ARG A 93 -7.22 -10.31 3.58
CA ARG A 93 -7.11 -11.66 3.01
C ARG A 93 -8.36 -12.07 2.25
N ALA A 94 -9.53 -11.90 2.83
CA ALA A 94 -10.80 -12.23 2.17
C ALA A 94 -10.96 -11.50 0.83
N THR A 95 -10.52 -10.24 0.76
CA THR A 95 -10.51 -9.48 -0.49
C THR A 95 -9.52 -10.04 -1.50
N MET A 96 -8.29 -10.34 -1.09
CA MET A 96 -7.25 -10.89 -1.99
C MET A 96 -7.61 -12.28 -2.53
N GLU A 97 -8.28 -13.11 -1.73
CA GLU A 97 -8.81 -14.42 -2.15
C GLU A 97 -9.91 -14.26 -3.20
N ARG A 98 -10.88 -13.37 -2.95
CA ARG A 98 -11.97 -13.07 -3.89
C ARG A 98 -11.44 -12.57 -5.23
N LEU A 99 -10.41 -11.71 -5.20
CA LEU A 99 -9.76 -11.17 -6.39
C LEU A 99 -8.76 -12.14 -7.02
N ARG A 100 -8.50 -13.30 -6.41
CA ARG A 100 -7.52 -14.30 -6.85
C ARG A 100 -6.15 -13.68 -7.10
N SER A 101 -5.65 -12.94 -6.11
CA SER A 101 -4.37 -12.25 -6.17
C SER A 101 -3.29 -13.05 -5.41
N PRO A 102 -2.65 -14.07 -6.04
CA PRO A 102 -1.70 -14.93 -5.35
C PRO A 102 -0.47 -14.17 -4.84
N ALA A 103 -0.03 -13.14 -5.58
CA ALA A 103 1.08 -12.29 -5.15
C ALA A 103 0.75 -11.55 -3.84
N MET A 104 -0.47 -11.04 -3.70
CA MET A 104 -0.86 -10.35 -2.47
C MET A 104 -1.12 -11.30 -1.31
N LEU A 105 -1.68 -12.49 -1.57
CA LEU A 105 -1.82 -13.53 -0.53
C LEU A 105 -0.46 -13.90 0.07
N ALA A 106 0.57 -14.05 -0.78
CA ALA A 106 1.93 -14.31 -0.31
C ALA A 106 2.50 -13.17 0.57
N VAL A 107 2.11 -11.91 0.32
CA VAL A 107 2.47 -10.80 1.23
C VAL A 107 1.79 -10.96 2.58
N LEU A 108 0.50 -11.27 2.61
CA LEU A 108 -0.26 -11.45 3.85
C LEU A 108 0.22 -12.66 4.67
N ASP A 109 0.64 -13.73 4.00
CA ASP A 109 1.21 -14.92 4.66
C ASP A 109 2.52 -14.58 5.40
N ARG A 110 3.36 -13.69 4.87
CA ARG A 110 4.58 -13.23 5.55
C ARG A 110 4.30 -12.46 6.83
N ILE A 111 3.17 -11.74 6.89
CA ILE A 111 2.75 -10.99 8.09
C ILE A 111 2.24 -11.96 9.17
N ALA A 112 1.57 -13.03 8.76
CA ALA A 112 0.96 -14.00 9.67
C ALA A 112 1.97 -14.96 10.34
N ILE A 113 3.20 -15.07 9.82
CA ILE A 113 4.24 -15.94 10.37
C ILE A 113 5.12 -15.11 11.33
N PRO A 114 5.12 -15.38 12.65
CA PRO A 114 6.06 -14.73 13.56
C PRO A 114 7.49 -15.11 13.18
N GLY A 115 8.30 -14.13 12.74
CA GLY A 115 9.73 -14.32 12.45
C GLY A 115 10.11 -14.64 10.99
N GLY A 116 9.24 -14.40 10.00
CA GLY A 116 9.52 -14.74 8.60
C GLY A 116 10.62 -13.91 7.94
N GLN A 117 11.79 -14.52 7.68
CA GLN A 117 12.79 -14.01 6.73
C GLN A 117 12.17 -13.78 5.35
N GLU A 118 12.63 -12.74 4.66
CA GLU A 118 12.24 -12.42 3.29
C GLU A 118 12.86 -13.42 2.30
N PRO A 119 12.07 -14.23 1.54
CA PRO A 119 12.61 -14.84 0.33
C PRO A 119 12.87 -13.73 -0.71
N PRO A 120 13.93 -13.84 -1.52
CA PRO A 120 14.28 -12.81 -2.48
C PRO A 120 13.11 -12.56 -3.43
N VAL A 121 12.64 -11.31 -3.46
CA VAL A 121 11.67 -10.84 -4.45
C VAL A 121 12.34 -10.95 -5.82
N ALA A 122 12.02 -12.00 -6.57
CA ALA A 122 12.30 -12.03 -7.99
C ALA A 122 11.35 -11.02 -8.65
N VAL A 123 11.85 -9.81 -8.89
CA VAL A 123 11.21 -8.90 -9.84
C VAL A 123 11.41 -9.55 -11.22
N PRO A 124 10.35 -10.04 -11.90
CA PRO A 124 10.52 -10.42 -13.29
C PRO A 124 10.93 -9.15 -14.03
N ALA A 125 12.14 -9.17 -14.61
CA ALA A 125 12.57 -8.12 -15.50
C ALA A 125 11.51 -7.99 -16.58
N LEU A 126 10.77 -6.89 -16.56
CA LEU A 126 9.94 -6.50 -17.69
C LEU A 126 10.89 -6.37 -18.87
N ALA A 127 10.86 -7.37 -19.75
CA ALA A 127 11.65 -7.42 -20.96
C ALA A 127 11.52 -6.08 -21.68
N GLY A 128 12.64 -5.40 -21.85
CA GLY A 128 12.72 -4.09 -22.49
C GLY A 128 12.17 -4.16 -23.91
N GLY A 129 10.93 -3.75 -24.08
CA GLY A 129 10.36 -3.40 -25.37
C GLY A 129 10.78 -1.99 -25.73
N ALA A 130 12.01 -1.81 -26.22
CA ALA A 130 12.40 -0.58 -26.89
C ALA A 130 11.70 -0.53 -28.25
N SER A 131 10.53 0.12 -28.30
CA SER A 131 9.85 0.50 -29.53
C SER A 131 10.53 1.73 -30.13
N THR A 132 11.50 1.55 -31.02
CA THR A 132 11.98 2.61 -31.91
C THR A 132 11.04 2.75 -33.11
N ALA A 133 9.98 3.53 -32.94
CA ALA A 133 9.21 4.08 -34.06
C ALA A 133 9.96 5.29 -34.61
N ALA A 134 10.63 5.12 -35.75
CA ALA A 134 11.13 6.22 -36.57
C ALA A 134 10.54 6.06 -37.99
N GLY A 135 9.25 6.36 -38.13
CA GLY A 135 8.68 6.71 -39.42
C GLY A 135 8.95 8.19 -39.70
N ARG A 136 9.77 8.49 -40.70
CA ARG A 136 9.71 9.79 -41.39
C ARG A 136 9.06 9.60 -42.74
N ILE A 137 8.07 10.44 -42.94
CA ILE A 137 7.27 10.67 -44.15
C ILE A 137 8.16 11.40 -45.16
N ALA A 138 8.34 10.83 -46.35
CA ALA A 138 8.40 11.50 -47.66
C ALA A 138 8.50 10.43 -48.75
#